data_AF-A0A8T1WZE5-F1
#
_entry.id   AF-A0A8T1WZE5-F1
#
_cell.length_a   1.000
_cell.length_b   1.000
_cell.length_c   1.000
_cell.angle_alpha   90.00
_cell.angle_beta   90.00
_cell.angle_gamma   90.00
#
_symmetry.space_group_name_H-M   'P 1'
#
loop_
_entity.id
_entity.type
_entity.pdbx_description
1 polymer ?
#
loop_
_entity_poly.entity_id
_entity_poly.type
_entity_poly.pdbx_seq_one_letter_code
_entity_poly.pdbx_strand_id
1 'polypeptide(L)'
;MQIFTFASIVFAAFTSVQADSIRKLQSSTVADWGDCSNGRVCSTATSTCVRFSQWYSQCLPGTLPNGALCGQSDGTNEWRHPYCPSGQSCVAVGTDYRCRASGPGTVGNPSGTTVATWGDCTGGKTCTNPTGQCVAHSQWYAQCKPATLPRGELCGQRDGATTLWQYPRCPSGQTCALIAGSTTDLRCQ
;
A
#
# COMPACT_ATOMS: atom_id res chain seq x y z
N MET A 1 -5.92 45.76 -68.27
CA MET A 1 -6.03 44.55 -67.44
C MET A 1 -4.75 43.74 -67.60
N GLN A 2 -3.88 43.74 -66.59
CA GLN A 2 -2.85 42.71 -66.30
C GLN A 2 -1.95 43.24 -65.13
N ILE A 3 -2.11 42.61 -63.94
CA ILE A 3 -1.13 42.09 -62.95
C ILE A 3 0.17 42.93 -62.75
N PHE A 4 0.58 43.36 -61.55
CA PHE A 4 1.32 42.54 -60.56
C PHE A 4 1.11 42.92 -59.09
N THR A 5 1.09 41.85 -58.30
CA THR A 5 0.69 41.71 -56.90
C THR A 5 1.84 42.00 -55.95
N PHE A 6 1.51 42.56 -54.79
CA PHE A 6 2.42 42.97 -53.73
C PHE A 6 3.02 41.81 -52.91
N ALA A 7 4.32 41.99 -52.61
CA ALA A 7 5.08 41.62 -51.42
C ALA A 7 4.62 40.48 -50.50
N SER A 8 5.52 39.49 -50.37
CA SER A 8 5.59 38.48 -49.33
C SER A 8 5.70 39.07 -47.92
N ILE A 9 4.88 38.60 -46.99
CA ILE A 9 5.19 38.60 -45.56
C ILE A 9 4.97 37.17 -45.04
N VAL A 10 6.08 36.56 -44.64
CA VAL A 10 6.15 35.33 -43.85
C VAL A 10 5.79 35.68 -42.41
N PHE A 11 4.79 35.01 -41.83
CA PHE A 11 4.65 34.91 -40.37
C PHE A 11 4.36 33.47 -39.96
N ALA A 12 4.97 33.13 -38.83
CA ALA A 12 5.29 31.80 -38.36
C ALA A 12 4.09 30.95 -37.92
N ALA A 13 4.24 29.65 -38.16
CA ALA A 13 3.86 28.51 -37.34
C ALA A 13 2.85 28.73 -36.20
N PHE A 14 1.68 28.09 -36.33
CA PHE A 14 0.97 27.54 -35.19
C PHE A 14 0.95 26.03 -35.33
N THR A 15 1.85 25.38 -34.60
CA THR A 15 1.83 23.95 -34.34
C THR A 15 0.61 23.65 -33.46
N SER A 16 -0.47 23.13 -34.05
CA SER A 16 -1.46 22.38 -33.27
C SER A 16 -0.84 21.03 -32.91
N VAL A 17 0.00 21.02 -31.88
CA VAL A 17 0.35 19.78 -31.19
C VAL A 17 -0.92 19.30 -30.52
N GLN A 18 -1.58 18.31 -31.13
CA GLN A 18 -2.60 17.53 -30.46
C GLN A 18 -2.01 17.01 -29.15
N ALA A 19 -2.56 17.49 -28.04
CA ALA A 19 -2.13 17.18 -26.69
C ALA A 19 -2.57 15.76 -26.25
N ASP A 20 -2.41 14.76 -27.11
CA ASP A 20 -2.53 13.34 -26.75
C ASP A 20 -1.18 12.73 -26.32
N SER A 21 -0.14 13.54 -26.13
CA SER A 21 1.22 13.05 -25.86
C SER A 21 1.87 13.48 -24.53
N ILE A 22 1.14 14.03 -23.54
CA ILE A 22 1.74 14.37 -22.21
C ILE A 22 0.93 13.83 -21.01
N ARG A 23 0.42 12.60 -21.12
CA ARG A 23 0.22 11.72 -19.93
C ARG A 23 0.74 10.30 -20.14
N LYS A 24 1.63 10.12 -21.12
CA LYS A 24 2.65 9.08 -21.08
C LYS A 24 3.90 9.65 -20.39
N LEU A 25 3.72 10.27 -19.22
CA LEU A 25 4.74 10.11 -18.18
C LEU A 25 4.90 8.61 -18.07
N GLN A 26 6.08 8.12 -18.42
CA GLN A 26 6.46 6.73 -18.24
C GLN A 26 6.30 6.41 -16.75
N SER A 27 5.08 6.09 -16.32
CA SER A 27 4.87 5.22 -15.18
C SER A 27 5.53 3.93 -15.65
N SER A 28 6.80 3.78 -15.31
CA SER A 28 7.51 2.53 -15.51
C SER A 28 6.86 1.58 -14.53
N THR A 29 5.77 0.97 -15.00
CA THR A 29 5.06 -0.01 -14.22
C THR A 29 5.93 -1.24 -14.11
N VAL A 30 6.02 -1.80 -12.92
CA VAL A 30 6.91 -2.92 -12.64
C VAL A 30 6.06 -4.14 -12.33
N ALA A 31 6.46 -5.30 -12.84
CA ALA A 31 5.81 -6.55 -12.52
C ALA A 31 5.95 -6.88 -11.03
N ASP A 32 5.15 -7.83 -10.56
CA ASP A 32 5.36 -8.42 -9.24
C ASP A 32 6.81 -8.91 -9.12
N TRP A 33 7.37 -8.75 -7.93
CA TRP A 33 8.76 -9.02 -7.56
C TRP A 33 9.79 -8.06 -8.17
N GLY A 34 9.36 -7.12 -9.01
CA GLY A 34 10.26 -6.13 -9.56
C GLY A 34 10.48 -4.93 -8.62
N ASP A 35 11.59 -4.25 -8.87
CA ASP A 35 12.03 -3.07 -8.12
C ASP A 35 11.14 -1.85 -8.40
N CYS A 36 10.39 -1.44 -7.38
CA CYS A 36 9.54 -0.26 -7.42
C CYS A 36 10.16 0.98 -6.75
N SER A 37 11.47 0.96 -6.49
CA SER A 37 12.21 2.12 -5.98
C SER A 37 12.11 3.31 -6.94
N ASN A 38 12.29 4.53 -6.41
CA ASN A 38 12.23 5.79 -7.16
C ASN A 38 10.83 6.11 -7.76
N GLY A 39 9.76 5.74 -7.07
CA GLY A 39 8.38 6.14 -7.43
C GLY A 39 7.77 5.37 -8.59
N ARG A 40 8.31 4.18 -8.91
CA ARG A 40 7.71 3.25 -9.86
C ARG A 40 6.47 2.59 -9.26
N VAL A 41 5.49 2.26 -10.10
CA VAL A 41 4.20 1.71 -9.66
C VAL A 41 4.10 0.24 -10.04
N CYS A 42 3.45 -0.58 -9.21
CA CYS A 42 3.20 -1.97 -9.57
C CYS A 42 2.18 -2.05 -10.72
N SER A 43 2.49 -2.86 -11.72
CA SER A 43 1.64 -3.09 -12.91
C SER A 43 0.34 -3.83 -12.55
N THR A 44 0.41 -4.73 -11.57
CA THR A 44 -0.74 -5.46 -11.04
C THR A 44 -1.48 -4.60 -10.01
N ALA A 45 -2.78 -4.36 -10.22
CA ALA A 45 -3.58 -3.48 -9.36
C ALA A 45 -3.71 -3.95 -7.90
N THR A 46 -3.61 -5.27 -7.65
CA THR A 46 -3.63 -5.85 -6.30
C THR A 46 -2.27 -5.84 -5.61
N SER A 47 -1.21 -5.43 -6.31
CA SER A 47 0.15 -5.48 -5.80
C SER A 47 0.54 -4.17 -5.13
N THR A 48 1.36 -4.29 -4.09
CA THR A 48 1.79 -3.17 -3.25
C THR A 48 3.29 -2.99 -3.37
N CYS A 49 3.73 -1.75 -3.59
CA CYS A 49 5.14 -1.41 -3.51
C CYS A 49 5.55 -1.35 -2.02
N VAL A 50 6.27 -2.36 -1.56
CA VAL A 50 6.71 -2.49 -0.17
C VAL A 50 8.16 -2.06 -0.06
N ARG A 51 8.45 -1.16 0.87
CA ARG A 51 9.81 -0.71 1.16
C ARG A 51 10.53 -1.75 2.01
N PHE A 52 11.60 -2.34 1.50
CA PHE A 52 12.41 -3.35 2.19
C PHE A 52 13.54 -2.69 2.99
N SER A 53 14.10 -1.62 2.42
CA SER A 53 15.18 -0.84 3.03
C SER A 53 15.09 0.63 2.65
N GLN A 54 16.04 1.45 3.12
CA GLN A 54 16.06 2.86 2.76
C GLN A 54 16.29 3.12 1.26
N TRP A 55 16.89 2.15 0.54
CA TRP A 55 17.26 2.27 -0.87
C TRP A 55 16.50 1.33 -1.80
N TYR A 56 15.70 0.41 -1.26
CA TYR A 56 15.07 -0.65 -2.04
C TYR A 56 13.61 -0.85 -1.65
N SER A 57 12.74 -0.88 -2.66
CA SER A 57 11.33 -1.24 -2.57
C SER A 57 10.97 -2.23 -3.66
N GLN A 58 10.08 -3.18 -3.36
CA GLN A 58 9.68 -4.24 -4.28
C GLN A 58 8.16 -4.33 -4.39
N CYS A 59 7.66 -4.56 -5.60
CA CYS A 59 6.26 -4.87 -5.81
C CYS A 59 5.95 -6.27 -5.29
N LEU A 60 5.13 -6.38 -4.25
CA LEU A 60 4.66 -7.65 -3.73
C LEU A 60 3.20 -7.89 -4.14
N PRO A 61 2.85 -9.12 -4.58
CA PRO A 61 1.48 -9.44 -4.96
C PRO A 61 0.52 -9.30 -3.79
N GLY A 62 -0.76 -9.07 -4.11
CA GLY A 62 -1.84 -9.00 -3.10
C GLY A 62 -2.07 -10.31 -2.34
N THR A 63 -1.47 -11.41 -2.78
CA THR A 63 -1.34 -12.65 -2.02
C THR A 63 0.00 -13.28 -2.35
N LEU A 64 0.84 -13.49 -1.34
CA LEU A 64 2.14 -14.12 -1.45
C LEU A 64 2.01 -15.63 -1.70
N PRO A 65 3.01 -16.29 -2.30
CA PRO A 65 3.04 -17.74 -2.41
C PRO A 65 3.26 -18.43 -1.05
N ASN A 66 2.97 -19.73 -0.99
CA ASN A 66 3.22 -20.56 0.19
C ASN A 66 4.68 -20.47 0.65
N GLY A 67 4.93 -20.26 1.95
CA GLY A 67 6.30 -20.19 2.47
C GLY A 67 7.06 -18.89 2.18
N ALA A 68 6.45 -17.96 1.43
CA ALA A 68 7.09 -16.72 1.02
C ALA A 68 7.53 -15.88 2.22
N LEU A 69 8.61 -15.12 2.03
CA LEU A 69 9.03 -14.08 2.96
C LEU A 69 7.96 -12.98 2.94
N CYS A 70 7.35 -12.75 4.09
CA CYS A 70 6.26 -11.79 4.29
C CYS A 70 6.65 -10.67 5.27
N GLY A 71 7.92 -10.63 5.66
CA GLY A 71 8.52 -9.57 6.45
C GLY A 71 9.94 -9.93 6.86
N GLN A 72 10.65 -8.94 7.37
CA GLN A 72 11.98 -9.09 7.94
C GLN A 72 12.17 -8.05 9.06
N SER A 73 12.94 -8.43 10.07
CA SER A 73 13.32 -7.61 11.23
C SER A 73 14.70 -8.07 11.71
N ASP A 74 15.74 -7.71 10.96
CA ASP A 74 17.13 -8.13 11.22
C ASP A 74 18.02 -7.00 11.79
N GLY A 75 17.41 -5.87 12.15
CA GLY A 75 18.11 -4.67 12.64
C GLY A 75 18.64 -3.75 11.54
N THR A 76 18.69 -4.21 10.29
CA THR A 76 19.02 -3.40 9.11
C THR A 76 17.78 -3.14 8.24
N ASN A 77 16.96 -4.16 8.09
CA ASN A 77 15.74 -4.17 7.30
C ASN A 77 14.57 -4.47 8.24
N GLU A 78 13.55 -3.62 8.15
CA GLU A 78 12.33 -3.75 8.93
C GLU A 78 11.12 -3.47 8.04
N TRP A 79 10.43 -4.53 7.61
CA TRP A 79 9.29 -4.44 6.71
C TRP A 79 8.33 -5.61 6.90
N ARG A 80 7.07 -5.43 6.50
CA ARG A 80 6.03 -6.46 6.61
C ARG A 80 4.98 -6.35 5.50
N HIS A 81 4.57 -7.50 4.98
CA HIS A 81 3.52 -7.66 3.96
C HIS A 81 2.65 -8.88 4.33
N PRO A 82 1.63 -8.71 5.20
CA PRO A 82 0.93 -9.82 5.85
C PRO A 82 -0.13 -10.51 4.97
N TYR A 83 0.05 -10.53 3.66
CA TYR A 83 -0.90 -11.08 2.70
C TYR A 83 -0.51 -12.51 2.29
N CYS A 84 -0.70 -13.45 3.20
CA CYS A 84 -0.41 -14.86 2.95
C CYS A 84 -1.60 -15.60 2.31
N PRO A 85 -1.38 -16.79 1.71
CA PRO A 85 -2.44 -17.66 1.22
C PRO A 85 -3.49 -17.98 2.28
N SER A 86 -4.68 -18.37 1.84
CA SER A 86 -5.75 -18.81 2.76
C SER A 86 -5.26 -19.93 3.68
N GLY A 87 -5.61 -19.84 4.97
CA GLY A 87 -5.14 -20.77 6.00
C GLY A 87 -3.69 -20.57 6.43
N GLN A 88 -3.02 -19.50 5.98
CA GLN A 88 -1.67 -19.14 6.40
C GLN A 88 -1.63 -17.77 7.07
N SER A 89 -0.56 -17.55 7.83
CA SER A 89 -0.24 -16.28 8.47
C SER A 89 1.23 -15.95 8.31
N CYS A 90 1.55 -14.66 8.42
CA CYS A 90 2.93 -14.18 8.36
C CYS A 90 3.61 -14.36 9.72
N VAL A 91 4.28 -15.49 9.91
CA VAL A 91 4.82 -15.97 11.19
C VAL A 91 6.33 -15.77 11.26
N ALA A 92 6.83 -15.31 12.41
CA ALA A 92 8.25 -15.11 12.65
C ALA A 92 9.05 -16.43 12.58
N VAL A 93 10.22 -16.38 11.94
CA VAL A 93 11.20 -17.45 11.80
C VAL A 93 12.58 -16.83 11.96
N GLY A 94 13.04 -16.70 13.20
CA GLY A 94 14.23 -15.92 13.50
C GLY A 94 13.99 -14.44 13.22
N THR A 95 14.83 -13.82 12.41
CA THR A 95 14.70 -12.42 11.96
C THR A 95 13.80 -12.26 10.74
N ASP A 96 13.40 -13.35 10.09
CA ASP A 96 12.47 -13.35 8.95
C ASP A 96 11.03 -13.57 9.42
N TYR A 97 10.07 -13.21 8.57
CA TYR A 97 8.68 -13.66 8.70
C TYR A 97 8.27 -14.40 7.44
N ARG A 98 7.59 -15.54 7.59
CA ARG A 98 7.19 -16.38 6.44
C ARG A 98 5.73 -16.76 6.51
N CYS A 99 5.11 -16.87 5.33
CA CYS A 99 3.77 -17.44 5.19
C CYS A 99 3.79 -18.92 5.57
N ARG A 100 3.15 -19.27 6.68
CA ARG A 100 3.06 -20.64 7.19
C ARG A 100 1.63 -20.95 7.56
N ALA A 101 1.27 -22.24 7.47
CA ALA A 101 -0.02 -22.72 7.94
C ALA A 101 -0.30 -22.18 9.33
N SER A 102 -1.47 -21.55 9.48
CA SER A 102 -2.03 -21.23 10.78
C SER A 102 -2.36 -22.57 11.44
N GLY A 103 -1.40 -23.18 12.14
CA GLY A 103 -1.65 -24.41 12.88
C GLY A 103 -2.81 -24.22 13.86
N PRO A 104 -3.52 -25.29 14.28
CA PRO A 104 -4.44 -25.20 15.40
C PRO A 104 -3.62 -24.86 16.66
N GLY A 105 -3.57 -23.58 17.01
CA GLY A 105 -2.87 -23.11 18.20
C GLY A 105 -1.35 -23.23 18.13
N THR A 106 -0.69 -22.42 17.31
CA THR A 106 0.61 -21.83 17.65
C THR A 106 0.72 -20.50 16.92
N VAL A 107 -0.08 -19.55 17.41
CA VAL A 107 0.34 -18.15 17.42
C VAL A 107 1.69 -18.16 18.10
N GLY A 108 2.77 -18.02 17.33
CA GLY A 108 4.07 -17.72 17.89
C GLY A 108 3.86 -16.54 18.82
N ASN A 109 4.01 -16.81 20.10
CA ASN A 109 3.72 -15.92 21.19
C ASN A 109 4.90 -14.95 21.36
N PRO A 110 4.77 -13.65 21.10
CA PRO A 110 5.50 -12.66 21.86
C PRO A 110 4.56 -12.23 22.99
N SER A 111 4.69 -12.89 24.15
CA SER A 111 4.06 -12.45 25.41
C SER A 111 2.53 -12.21 25.37
N GLY A 112 1.75 -13.30 25.41
CA GLY A 112 0.57 -13.57 26.25
C GLY A 112 -0.57 -12.55 26.37
N THR A 113 -0.55 -11.46 25.60
CA THR A 113 -1.41 -10.32 25.88
C THR A 113 -2.29 -10.07 24.66
N THR A 114 -3.56 -10.42 24.80
CA THR A 114 -4.60 -9.91 23.91
C THR A 114 -4.89 -8.48 24.30
N VAL A 115 -5.01 -7.59 23.32
CA VAL A 115 -5.43 -6.20 23.56
C VAL A 115 -6.85 -6.00 23.05
N ALA A 116 -7.59 -5.10 23.68
CA ALA A 116 -8.95 -4.79 23.26
C ALA A 116 -8.97 -4.21 21.82
N THR A 117 -10.15 -4.11 21.23
CA THR A 117 -10.34 -3.29 20.02
C THR A 117 -9.77 -1.89 20.27
N TRP A 118 -9.04 -1.35 19.28
CA TRP A 118 -8.29 -0.09 19.35
C TRP A 118 -7.04 -0.12 20.24
N GLY A 119 -6.75 -1.26 20.87
CA GLY A 119 -5.54 -1.47 21.64
C GLY A 119 -4.29 -1.54 20.76
N ASP A 120 -3.16 -1.12 21.35
CA ASP A 120 -1.84 -1.25 20.76
C ASP A 120 -1.47 -2.73 20.63
N CYS A 121 -1.39 -3.20 19.39
CA CYS A 121 -1.00 -4.57 19.07
C CYS A 121 0.45 -4.69 18.56
N THR A 122 1.27 -3.67 18.80
CA THR A 122 2.70 -3.67 18.49
C THR A 122 3.42 -4.78 19.25
N GLY A 123 4.51 -5.29 18.67
CA GLY A 123 5.31 -6.36 19.27
C GLY A 123 4.62 -7.73 19.25
N GLY A 124 3.63 -7.91 18.38
CA GLY A 124 2.96 -9.20 18.12
C GLY A 124 1.87 -9.59 19.13
N LYS A 125 1.39 -8.65 19.93
CA LYS A 125 0.13 -8.79 20.67
C LYS A 125 -1.02 -9.05 19.69
N THR A 126 -2.05 -9.75 20.14
CA THR A 126 -3.21 -10.11 19.31
C THR A 126 -4.46 -9.36 19.74
N CYS A 127 -5.44 -9.26 18.85
CA CYS A 127 -6.72 -8.63 19.20
C CYS A 127 -7.58 -9.60 20.01
N THR A 128 -8.16 -9.11 21.11
CA THR A 128 -9.07 -9.89 21.97
C THR A 128 -10.32 -10.31 21.20
N ASN A 129 -10.79 -9.42 20.30
CA ASN A 129 -11.86 -9.77 19.37
C ASN A 129 -11.29 -10.66 18.26
N PRO A 130 -11.79 -11.90 18.07
CA PRO A 130 -11.26 -12.84 17.08
C PRO A 130 -11.48 -12.39 15.64
N THR A 131 -12.42 -11.46 15.41
CA THR A 131 -12.65 -10.86 14.09
C THR A 131 -11.81 -9.59 13.88
N GLY A 132 -11.14 -9.10 14.92
CA GLY A 132 -10.27 -7.94 14.86
C GLY A 132 -8.93 -8.26 14.18
N GLN A 133 -8.39 -7.29 13.45
CA GLN A 133 -7.10 -7.40 12.79
C GLN A 133 -6.12 -6.38 13.36
N CYS A 134 -4.90 -6.83 13.66
CA CYS A 134 -3.81 -5.95 14.03
C CYS A 134 -3.27 -5.26 12.78
N VAL A 135 -3.52 -3.97 12.64
CA VAL A 135 -3.15 -3.16 11.48
C VAL A 135 -1.94 -2.32 11.83
N ALA A 136 -0.85 -2.46 11.09
CA ALA A 136 0.30 -1.59 11.22
C ALA A 136 -0.04 -0.19 10.68
N HIS A 137 0.16 0.84 11.51
CA HIS A 137 0.06 2.24 11.11
C HIS A 137 1.44 2.82 10.76
N SER A 138 2.47 2.30 11.40
CA SER A 138 3.86 2.60 11.12
C SER A 138 4.73 1.39 11.45
N GLN A 139 6.04 1.51 11.29
CA GLN A 139 7.00 0.50 11.71
C GLN A 139 7.05 0.30 13.24
N TRP A 140 6.65 1.32 14.02
CA TRP A 140 6.71 1.30 15.49
C TRP A 140 5.34 1.15 16.16
N TYR A 141 4.27 1.14 15.37
CA TYR A 141 2.92 1.17 15.91
C TYR A 141 1.95 0.36 15.06
N ALA A 142 1.27 -0.58 15.70
CA ALA A 142 0.14 -1.31 15.17
C ALA A 142 -1.05 -1.24 16.13
N GLN A 143 -2.25 -1.20 15.58
CA GLN A 143 -3.48 -1.08 16.36
C GLN A 143 -4.49 -2.15 15.94
N CYS A 144 -5.17 -2.72 16.93
CA CYS A 144 -6.29 -3.63 16.70
C CYS A 144 -7.49 -2.87 16.13
N LYS A 145 -7.92 -3.25 14.93
CA LYS A 145 -9.12 -2.72 14.29
C LYS A 145 -10.21 -3.78 14.22
N PRO A 146 -11.49 -3.41 14.37
CA PRO A 146 -12.60 -4.35 14.21
C PRO A 146 -12.72 -4.82 12.75
N ALA A 147 -13.42 -5.95 12.53
CA ALA A 147 -13.66 -6.49 11.18
C ALA A 147 -14.37 -5.52 10.23
N THR A 148 -15.13 -4.57 10.79
CA THR A 148 -15.76 -3.47 10.06
C THR A 148 -15.60 -2.22 10.88
N LEU A 149 -14.99 -1.20 10.28
CA LEU A 149 -14.80 0.11 10.89
C LEU A 149 -16.15 0.84 11.04
N PRO A 150 -16.31 1.68 12.07
CA PRO A 150 -17.40 2.64 12.14
C PRO A 150 -17.41 3.60 10.94
N ARG A 151 -18.57 4.20 10.66
CA ARG A 151 -18.70 5.26 9.65
C ARG A 151 -17.83 6.46 10.04
N GLY A 152 -17.11 7.01 9.07
CA GLY A 152 -16.19 8.14 9.30
C GLY A 152 -14.91 7.77 10.04
N GLU A 153 -14.68 6.50 10.36
CA GLU A 153 -13.47 6.07 11.05
C GLU A 153 -12.23 6.18 10.15
N LEU A 154 -11.07 6.42 10.76
CA LEU A 154 -9.79 6.48 10.06
C LEU A 154 -9.42 5.08 9.55
N CYS A 155 -9.43 4.94 8.23
CA CYS A 155 -9.20 3.69 7.54
C CYS A 155 -7.85 3.68 6.79
N GLY A 156 -7.13 4.80 6.76
CA GLY A 156 -5.79 4.85 6.20
C GLY A 156 -5.15 6.22 6.40
N GLN A 157 -3.86 6.29 6.10
CA GLN A 157 -3.11 7.54 6.09
C GLN A 157 -2.15 7.58 4.90
N ARG A 158 -1.91 8.77 4.37
CA ARG A 158 -1.01 9.07 3.26
C ARG A 158 -0.02 10.16 3.64
N ASP A 159 1.13 10.12 2.99
CA ASP A 159 2.08 11.22 2.88
C ASP A 159 2.25 11.55 1.39
N GLY A 160 1.59 12.62 0.94
CA GLY A 160 1.44 12.95 -0.48
C GLY A 160 0.75 11.83 -1.25
N ALA A 161 1.43 11.27 -2.25
CA ALA A 161 0.92 10.16 -3.07
C ALA A 161 1.12 8.78 -2.40
N THR A 162 1.93 8.69 -1.35
CA THR A 162 2.31 7.42 -0.71
C THR A 162 1.28 7.06 0.35
N THR A 163 0.69 5.86 0.27
CA THR A 163 -0.16 5.32 1.35
C THR A 163 0.72 4.70 2.42
N LEU A 164 0.74 5.31 3.62
CA LEU A 164 1.50 4.84 4.77
C LEU A 164 0.91 3.54 5.33
N TRP A 165 -0.42 3.50 5.43
CA TRP A 165 -1.17 2.30 5.79
C TRP A 165 -2.62 2.42 5.32
N GLN A 166 -3.27 1.28 5.13
CA GLN A 166 -4.68 1.23 4.74
C GLN A 166 -5.36 -0.01 5.31
N TYR A 167 -6.62 0.16 5.68
CA TYR A 167 -7.52 -0.85 6.19
C TYR A 167 -8.91 -0.69 5.54
N PRO A 168 -9.14 -1.29 4.36
CA PRO A 168 -10.34 -1.05 3.55
C PRO A 168 -11.54 -1.89 4.03
N ARG A 169 -11.82 -1.88 5.33
CA ARG A 169 -12.94 -2.60 5.96
C ARG A 169 -14.02 -1.63 6.43
N CYS A 170 -14.51 -0.82 5.51
CA CYS A 170 -15.56 0.15 5.79
C CYS A 170 -16.95 -0.49 5.83
N PRO A 171 -17.96 0.19 6.41
CA PRO A 171 -19.35 -0.24 6.35
C PRO A 171 -19.83 -0.46 4.92
N SER A 172 -20.88 -1.26 4.74
CA SER A 172 -21.46 -1.51 3.41
C SER A 172 -21.81 -0.20 2.70
N GLY A 173 -21.40 -0.10 1.43
CA GLY A 173 -21.57 1.10 0.60
C GLY A 173 -20.55 2.21 0.83
N GLN A 174 -19.58 2.03 1.74
CA GLN A 174 -18.51 3.00 1.98
C GLN A 174 -17.16 2.49 1.48
N THR A 175 -16.27 3.43 1.15
CA THR A 175 -14.90 3.14 0.76
C THR A 175 -13.91 3.90 1.64
N CYS A 176 -12.69 3.38 1.73
CA CYS A 176 -11.62 4.06 2.43
C CYS A 176 -11.00 5.12 1.52
N ALA A 177 -11.44 6.37 1.67
CA ALA A 177 -11.09 7.44 0.75
C ALA A 177 -10.65 8.72 1.49
N LEU A 178 -9.91 9.59 0.78
CA LEU A 178 -9.48 10.89 1.30
C LEU A 178 -10.70 11.75 1.66
N ILE A 179 -10.64 12.38 2.82
CA ILE A 179 -11.68 13.32 3.26
C ILE A 179 -11.52 14.62 2.45
N ALA A 180 -12.63 15.25 2.08
CA ALA A 180 -12.60 16.59 1.50
C ALA A 180 -11.82 17.55 2.42
N GLY A 181 -10.76 18.17 1.90
CA GLY A 181 -9.89 19.08 2.65
C GLY A 181 -8.74 18.43 3.43
N SER A 182 -8.61 17.09 3.41
CA SER A 182 -7.43 16.40 3.93
C SER A 182 -6.58 15.86 2.78
N THR A 183 -5.26 16.04 2.89
CA THR A 183 -4.27 15.43 1.97
C THR A 183 -3.68 14.13 2.52
N THR A 184 -3.93 13.83 3.80
CA THR A 184 -3.29 12.72 4.51
C THR A 184 -4.28 11.66 4.97
N ASP A 185 -5.47 12.04 5.43
CA ASP A 185 -6.34 11.12 6.17
C ASP A 185 -7.38 10.48 5.26
N LEU A 186 -7.45 9.15 5.32
CA LEU A 186 -8.50 8.38 4.67
C LEU A 186 -9.51 7.92 5.69
N ARG A 187 -10.79 8.15 5.42
CA ARG A 187 -11.90 7.71 6.26
C ARG A 187 -12.90 6.88 5.48
N CYS A 188 -13.64 6.06 6.22
CA CYS A 188 -14.79 5.35 5.68
C CYS A 188 -15.92 6.33 5.36
N GLN A 189 -16.24 6.46 4.07
CA GLN A 189 -17.27 7.36 3.56
C GLN A 189 -18.00 6.76 2.37
#